data_AF-A0A1Z8S990-F1
#
_entry.id   AF-A0A1Z8S990-F1
#
_cell.length_a   1.000
_cell.length_b   1.000
_cell.length_c   1.000
_cell.angle_alpha   90.00
_cell.angle_beta   90.00
_cell.angle_gamma   90.00
#
_symmetry.space_group_name_H-M   'P 1'
#
loop_
_entity.id
_entity.type
_entity.pdbx_description
1 polymer ?
#
loop_
_entity_poly.entity_id
_entity_poly.type
_entity_poly.pdbx_seq_one_letter_code
_entity_poly.pdbx_strand_id
1 'polypeptide(L)'
;MFGLGLGAKKMHLKKDTTHLPVGTFWCEWFEGRHLTVDYVKGKQIRCVEGFKKESTLQHWDKWLKVDDEIPLPSLLEKHFANEPKLNCEYIGGKLIEAHFRHNSDFEGDRTEYVPVWKGQSTKAPNGYKYIKDPDVHGRIGAFVK
;
A
#
# COMPACT_ATOMS: atom_id res chain seq x y z
N MET A 1 -7.61 -2.25 12.77
CA MET A 1 -8.08 -1.18 11.87
C MET A 1 -8.22 -1.79 10.49
N PHE A 2 -9.37 -1.68 9.83
CA PHE A 2 -9.54 -2.13 8.44
C PHE A 2 -8.95 -1.06 7.51
N GLY A 3 -8.18 -1.46 6.49
CA GLY A 3 -7.55 -0.53 5.54
C GLY A 3 -8.56 0.02 4.52
N LEU A 4 -8.18 1.08 3.79
CA LEU A 4 -9.03 1.75 2.80
C LEU A 4 -9.47 0.85 1.63
N GLY A 5 -8.81 -0.29 1.42
CA GLY A 5 -9.17 -1.26 0.37
C GLY A 5 -10.47 -2.05 0.63
N LEU A 6 -10.98 -2.06 1.87
CA LEU A 6 -12.16 -2.85 2.21
C LEU A 6 -13.42 -2.24 1.59
N GLY A 7 -14.05 -2.96 0.66
CA GLY A 7 -15.25 -2.51 -0.02
C GLY A 7 -14.99 -1.50 -1.15
N ALA A 8 -13.72 -1.22 -1.48
CA ALA A 8 -13.35 -0.35 -2.59
C ALA A 8 -13.87 -0.90 -3.93
N LYS A 9 -14.39 -0.01 -4.78
CA LYS A 9 -14.94 -0.33 -6.10
C LYS A 9 -14.58 0.75 -7.11
N LYS A 10 -14.31 0.34 -8.35
CA LYS A 10 -14.26 1.25 -9.50
C LYS A 10 -15.68 1.49 -10.00
N MET A 11 -16.08 2.76 -10.09
CA MET A 11 -17.44 3.15 -10.43
C MET A 11 -17.42 4.48 -11.17
N HIS A 12 -18.35 4.63 -12.13
CA HIS A 12 -18.56 5.88 -12.82
C HIS A 12 -19.79 6.57 -12.22
N LEU A 13 -19.57 7.70 -11.54
CA LEU A 13 -20.62 8.48 -10.88
C LEU A 13 -21.30 9.41 -11.89
N LYS A 14 -22.65 9.42 -11.90
CA LYS A 14 -23.45 10.33 -12.74
C LYS A 14 -24.54 10.98 -11.91
N LYS A 15 -24.71 12.30 -12.08
CA LYS A 15 -25.75 13.15 -11.46
C LYS A 15 -25.61 13.31 -9.94
N ASP A 16 -25.82 12.25 -9.17
CA ASP A 16 -25.81 12.28 -7.71
C ASP A 16 -25.25 10.97 -7.11
N THR A 17 -25.07 10.98 -5.79
CA THR A 17 -24.49 9.87 -5.00
C THR A 17 -25.46 9.31 -3.96
N THR A 18 -26.76 9.62 -4.05
CA THR A 18 -27.77 9.23 -3.04
C THR A 18 -27.99 7.72 -2.95
N HIS A 19 -27.63 7.00 -4.02
CA HIS A 19 -27.64 5.54 -4.10
C HIS A 19 -26.45 4.86 -3.40
N LEU A 20 -25.45 5.63 -2.94
CA LEU A 20 -24.29 5.09 -2.23
C LEU A 20 -24.58 4.96 -0.73
N PRO A 21 -23.99 3.95 -0.05
CA PRO A 21 -24.07 3.86 1.40
C PRO A 21 -23.57 5.15 2.08
N VAL A 22 -24.27 5.57 3.14
CA VAL A 22 -23.83 6.70 3.97
C VAL A 22 -22.41 6.44 4.50
N GLY A 23 -21.55 7.46 4.43
CA GLY A 23 -20.14 7.35 4.80
C GLY A 23 -19.22 6.89 3.67
N THR A 24 -19.76 6.61 2.47
CA THR A 24 -18.93 6.41 1.27
C THR A 24 -18.26 7.74 0.89
N PHE A 25 -16.95 7.69 0.65
CA PHE A 25 -16.21 8.76 -0.01
C PHE A 25 -15.74 8.29 -1.39
N TRP A 26 -15.39 9.24 -2.26
CA TRP A 26 -14.86 8.95 -3.59
C TRP A 26 -13.70 9.88 -3.89
N CYS A 27 -12.83 9.43 -4.79
CA CYS A 27 -11.79 10.23 -5.41
C CYS A 27 -11.78 9.93 -6.91
N GLU A 28 -11.03 10.73 -7.67
CA GLU A 28 -10.72 10.40 -9.05
C GLU A 28 -9.97 9.07 -9.15
N TRP A 29 -10.10 8.38 -10.29
CA TRP A 29 -9.35 7.16 -10.53
C TRP A 29 -7.94 7.51 -10.99
N PHE A 30 -6.93 7.05 -10.23
CA PHE A 30 -5.53 7.23 -10.57
C PHE A 30 -4.97 6.00 -11.29
N GLU A 31 -4.04 6.24 -12.22
CA GLU A 31 -3.34 5.20 -12.98
C GLU A 31 -1.83 5.43 -12.94
N GLY A 32 -1.05 4.36 -13.10
CA GLY A 32 0.41 4.39 -13.05
C GLY A 32 0.99 3.53 -11.92
N ARG A 33 2.27 3.75 -11.62
CA ARG A 33 3.00 3.00 -10.58
C ARG A 33 2.38 3.20 -9.21
N HIS A 34 2.29 2.14 -8.42
CA HIS A 34 1.80 2.19 -7.04
C HIS A 34 2.98 2.09 -6.09
N LEU A 35 3.28 3.19 -5.40
CA LEU A 35 4.43 3.30 -4.50
C LEU A 35 3.99 3.49 -3.06
N THR A 36 4.71 2.91 -2.12
CA THR A 36 4.63 3.23 -0.68
C THR A 36 5.99 3.70 -0.21
N VAL A 37 6.02 4.86 0.46
CA VAL A 37 7.24 5.59 0.81
C VAL A 37 7.25 5.87 2.30
N ASP A 38 8.27 5.36 3.00
CA ASP A 38 8.50 5.65 4.42
C ASP A 38 9.39 6.89 4.55
N TYR A 39 8.98 7.79 5.45
CA TYR A 39 9.73 8.97 5.87
C TYR A 39 9.96 8.96 7.38
N VAL A 40 11.13 9.43 7.80
CA VAL A 40 11.48 9.69 9.20
C VAL A 40 11.89 11.15 9.31
N LYS A 41 11.12 11.93 10.07
CA LYS A 41 11.33 13.38 10.19
C LYS A 41 11.49 14.05 8.82
N GLY A 42 10.53 13.79 7.94
CA GLY A 42 10.45 14.37 6.60
C GLY A 42 11.44 13.81 5.57
N LYS A 43 12.41 13.00 5.99
CA LYS A 43 13.40 12.41 5.10
C LYS A 43 12.95 11.02 4.65
N GLN A 44 12.94 10.78 3.35
CA GLN A 44 12.68 9.44 2.82
C GLN A 44 13.74 8.46 3.33
N ILE A 45 13.29 7.29 3.79
CA ILE A 45 14.16 6.18 4.20
C ILE A 45 13.95 4.92 3.35
N ARG A 46 12.81 4.82 2.66
CA ARG A 46 12.48 3.65 1.84
C ARG A 46 11.39 3.99 0.81
N CYS A 47 11.52 3.43 -0.38
CA CYS A 47 10.46 3.35 -1.37
C CYS A 47 10.23 1.89 -1.78
N VAL A 48 8.97 1.50 -1.95
CA VAL A 48 8.54 0.18 -2.37
C VAL A 48 7.46 0.30 -3.43
N GLU A 49 7.51 -0.53 -4.47
CA GLU A 49 6.51 -0.61 -5.52
C GLU A 49 5.66 -1.88 -5.40
N GLY A 50 4.34 -1.73 -5.54
CA GLY A 50 3.37 -2.81 -5.54
C GLY A 50 2.95 -3.22 -6.96
N PHE A 51 2.89 -4.52 -7.19
CA PHE A 51 2.50 -5.13 -8.47
C PHE A 51 1.24 -5.98 -8.29
N LYS A 52 0.24 -5.74 -9.14
CA LYS A 52 -1.00 -6.51 -9.20
C LYS A 52 -1.61 -6.45 -10.59
N LYS A 53 -2.50 -7.40 -10.89
CA LYS A 53 -3.35 -7.36 -12.09
C LYS A 53 -4.38 -6.24 -12.01
N GLU A 54 -4.71 -5.63 -13.15
CA GLU A 54 -5.76 -4.59 -13.23
C GLU A 54 -7.15 -5.11 -12.84
N SER A 55 -7.38 -6.42 -12.95
CA SER A 55 -8.65 -7.07 -12.61
C SER A 55 -8.92 -7.14 -11.10
N THR A 56 -8.01 -6.66 -10.24
CA THR A 56 -8.15 -6.69 -8.79
C THR A 56 -7.68 -5.41 -8.13
N LEU A 57 -8.34 -5.03 -7.04
CA LEU A 57 -7.94 -3.89 -6.20
C LEU A 57 -7.16 -4.33 -4.97
N GLN A 58 -7.23 -5.62 -4.59
CA GLN A 58 -6.80 -6.12 -3.28
C GLN A 58 -5.74 -7.21 -3.38
N HIS A 59 -5.74 -8.02 -4.44
CA HIS A 59 -4.85 -9.17 -4.57
C HIS A 59 -3.54 -8.76 -5.25
N TRP A 60 -2.55 -8.46 -4.42
CA TRP A 60 -1.19 -8.15 -4.85
C TRP A 60 -0.41 -9.41 -5.23
N ASP A 61 0.36 -9.30 -6.32
CA ASP A 61 1.26 -10.35 -6.78
C ASP A 61 2.59 -10.28 -6.02
N LYS A 62 3.14 -9.07 -5.83
CA LYS A 62 4.36 -8.81 -5.04
C LYS A 62 4.56 -7.32 -4.76
N TRP A 63 5.44 -7.04 -3.81
CA TRP A 63 5.98 -5.72 -3.53
C TRP A 63 7.51 -5.79 -3.50
N LEU A 64 8.17 -4.79 -4.09
CA LEU A 64 9.63 -4.74 -4.23
C LEU A 64 10.17 -3.40 -3.74
N LYS A 65 11.27 -3.42 -3.00
CA LYS A 65 12.04 -2.19 -2.73
C LYS A 65 12.57 -1.62 -4.05
N VAL A 66 12.46 -0.30 -4.21
CA VAL A 66 12.95 0.45 -5.38
C VAL A 66 13.77 1.65 -4.91
N ASP A 67 14.59 2.20 -5.81
CA ASP A 67 15.53 3.29 -5.53
C ASP A 67 14.97 4.68 -5.87
N ASP A 68 13.66 4.78 -6.18
CA ASP A 68 12.99 6.05 -6.44
C ASP A 68 13.13 7.02 -5.26
N GLU A 69 13.48 8.27 -5.55
CA GLU A 69 13.49 9.38 -4.58
C GLU A 69 12.22 10.21 -4.74
N ILE A 70 11.32 10.10 -3.77
CA ILE A 70 10.05 10.83 -3.71
C ILE A 70 10.12 11.76 -2.51
N PRO A 71 10.20 13.10 -2.70
CA PRO A 71 10.19 14.02 -1.58
C PRO A 71 8.83 14.01 -0.87
N LEU A 72 8.83 14.29 0.44
CA LEU A 72 7.59 14.41 1.20
C LEU A 72 6.73 15.54 0.57
N PRO A 73 5.45 15.30 0.24
CA PRO A 73 4.61 16.30 -0.40
C PRO A 73 4.53 17.58 0.43
N SER A 74 4.58 18.74 -0.21
CA SER A 74 4.71 20.05 0.45
C SER A 74 3.68 20.30 1.55
N LEU A 75 2.45 19.83 1.39
CA LEU A 75 1.42 19.92 2.42
C LEU A 75 1.79 19.12 3.68
N LEU A 76 2.28 17.89 3.50
CA LEU A 76 2.74 17.05 4.61
C LEU A 76 4.05 17.56 5.18
N GLU A 77 4.97 18.05 4.35
CA GLU A 77 6.22 18.64 4.81
C GLU A 77 5.96 19.86 5.71
N LYS A 78 5.08 20.77 5.29
CA LYS A 78 4.73 21.98 6.03
C LYS A 78 4.18 21.69 7.44
N HIS A 79 3.41 20.61 7.59
CA HIS A 79 2.66 20.34 8.83
C HIS A 79 3.20 19.17 9.65
N PHE A 80 3.89 18.23 9.01
CA PHE A 80 4.24 16.93 9.58
C PHE A 80 5.69 16.51 9.28
N ALA A 81 6.56 17.40 8.78
CA ALA A 81 7.97 17.07 8.57
C ALA A 81 8.70 16.62 9.85
N ASN A 82 8.21 16.99 11.05
CA ASN A 82 8.83 16.56 12.30
C ASN A 82 8.30 15.22 12.84
N GLU A 83 7.31 14.62 12.18
CA GLU A 83 6.74 13.35 12.62
C GLU A 83 7.80 12.24 12.62
N PRO A 84 7.86 11.41 13.68
CA PRO A 84 8.87 10.36 13.78
C PRO A 84 8.81 9.38 12.62
N LYS A 85 7.60 9.05 12.16
CA LYS A 85 7.35 8.07 11.10
C LYS A 85 6.11 8.47 10.31
N LEU A 86 6.27 8.57 9.00
CA LEU A 86 5.17 8.68 8.04
C LEU A 86 5.35 7.61 6.98
N ASN A 87 4.26 6.96 6.59
CA ASN A 87 4.22 6.13 5.40
C ASN A 87 3.18 6.73 4.44
N CYS A 88 3.57 7.00 3.21
CA CYS A 88 2.71 7.61 2.21
C CYS A 88 2.56 6.69 1.01
N GLU A 89 1.33 6.44 0.58
CA GLU A 89 1.01 5.67 -0.61
C GLU A 89 0.68 6.59 -1.79
N TYR A 90 1.15 6.21 -2.97
CA TYR A 90 1.01 6.97 -4.20
C TYR A 90 0.54 6.08 -5.35
N ILE A 91 -0.27 6.66 -6.24
CA ILE A 91 -0.55 6.09 -7.56
C ILE A 91 -0.26 7.15 -8.61
N GLY A 92 0.60 6.83 -9.59
CA GLY A 92 0.92 7.77 -10.67
C GLY A 92 1.52 9.09 -10.19
N GLY A 93 2.26 9.05 -9.06
CA GLY A 93 2.82 10.24 -8.42
C GLY A 93 1.82 11.08 -7.62
N LYS A 94 0.56 10.65 -7.48
CA LYS A 94 -0.46 11.30 -6.65
C LYS A 94 -0.53 10.62 -5.30
N LEU A 95 -0.43 11.39 -4.22
CA LEU A 95 -0.61 10.90 -2.85
C LEU A 95 -2.06 10.45 -2.65
N ILE A 96 -2.27 9.21 -2.18
CA ILE A 96 -3.61 8.63 -1.99
C ILE A 96 -3.91 8.26 -0.53
N GLU A 97 -2.89 7.94 0.27
CA GLU A 97 -3.05 7.59 1.68
C GLU A 97 -1.78 7.98 2.46
N ALA A 98 -1.94 8.37 3.72
CA ALA A 98 -0.83 8.64 4.62
C ALA A 98 -1.11 8.07 6.02
N HIS A 99 -0.13 7.35 6.55
CA HIS A 99 -0.14 6.78 7.89
C HIS A 99 0.93 7.41 8.78
N PHE A 100 0.60 7.68 10.04
CA PHE A 100 1.53 8.15 11.08
C PHE A 100 2.28 6.98 11.73
N ARG A 101 2.85 6.10 10.89
CA ARG A 101 3.63 4.92 11.23
C ARG A 101 4.46 4.49 10.02
N HIS A 102 5.44 3.61 10.21
CA HIS A 102 6.18 2.98 9.11
C HIS A 102 5.39 1.84 8.47
N ASN A 103 5.81 1.40 7.29
CA ASN A 103 5.34 0.19 6.64
C ASN A 103 5.87 -1.07 7.36
N SER A 104 4.96 -1.77 8.05
CA SER A 104 5.24 -3.01 8.79
C SER A 104 5.64 -4.18 7.88
N ASP A 105 5.21 -4.17 6.62
CA ASP A 105 5.43 -5.27 5.68
C ASP A 105 6.91 -5.32 5.27
N PHE A 106 7.61 -4.19 5.34
CA PHE A 106 9.04 -4.04 5.03
C PHE A 106 9.91 -3.83 6.27
N GLU A 107 9.55 -4.39 7.43
CA GLU A 107 10.42 -4.28 8.62
C GLU A 107 11.82 -4.89 8.42
N GLY A 108 12.81 -4.28 9.07
CA GLY A 108 14.22 -4.70 8.97
C GLY A 108 14.81 -4.40 7.59
N ASP A 109 15.52 -5.40 7.06
CA ASP A 109 16.24 -5.38 5.79
C ASP A 109 15.47 -5.99 4.62
N ARG A 110 14.16 -6.25 4.79
CA ARG A 110 13.30 -6.82 3.74
C ARG A 110 13.40 -6.00 2.45
N THR A 111 13.58 -6.73 1.36
CA THR A 111 13.67 -6.21 -0.01
C THR A 111 12.48 -6.63 -0.85
N GLU A 112 11.81 -7.72 -0.50
CA GLU A 112 10.64 -8.23 -1.20
C GLU A 112 9.57 -8.73 -0.23
N TYR A 113 8.31 -8.53 -0.61
CA TYR A 113 7.13 -9.06 0.08
C TYR A 113 6.18 -9.66 -0.95
N VAL A 114 5.93 -10.96 -0.87
CA VAL A 114 5.06 -11.71 -1.80
C VAL A 114 3.88 -12.28 -1.00
N PRO A 115 2.68 -11.70 -1.12
CA PRO A 115 1.50 -12.21 -0.41
C PRO A 115 1.20 -13.66 -0.79
N VAL A 116 0.81 -14.45 0.21
CA VAL A 116 0.29 -15.81 0.04
C VAL A 116 -1.21 -15.77 0.34
N TRP A 117 -2.01 -16.12 -0.64
CA TRP A 117 -3.47 -16.10 -0.58
C TRP A 117 -4.02 -17.48 -0.23
N LYS A 118 -5.24 -17.53 0.33
CA LYS A 118 -5.94 -18.78 0.64
C LYS A 118 -5.97 -19.72 -0.58
N GLY A 119 -5.54 -20.96 -0.40
CA GLY A 119 -5.44 -21.97 -1.46
C GLY A 119 -4.05 -22.05 -2.13
N GLN A 120 -3.14 -21.12 -1.83
CA GLN A 120 -1.75 -21.20 -2.27
C GLN A 120 -0.89 -21.98 -1.26
N SER A 121 0.24 -22.51 -1.74
CA SER A 121 1.22 -23.18 -0.90
C SER A 121 1.93 -22.20 0.02
N THR A 122 2.16 -22.59 1.28
CA THR A 122 2.97 -21.85 2.25
C THR A 122 4.44 -22.30 2.27
N LYS A 123 4.83 -23.23 1.39
CA LYS A 123 6.23 -23.66 1.24
C LYS A 123 7.04 -22.54 0.59
N ALA A 124 7.89 -21.89 1.38
CA ALA A 124 8.72 -20.80 0.91
C ALA A 124 9.70 -21.25 -0.20
N PRO A 125 9.85 -20.49 -1.29
CA PRO A 125 10.93 -20.67 -2.25
C PRO A 125 12.31 -20.48 -1.61
N ASN A 126 13.36 -20.95 -2.29
CA ASN A 126 14.73 -20.76 -1.83
C ASN A 126 15.06 -19.28 -1.63
N GLY A 127 15.63 -18.94 -0.48
CA GLY A 127 15.98 -17.57 -0.11
C GLY A 127 14.83 -16.74 0.49
N TYR A 128 13.62 -17.30 0.58
CA TYR A 128 12.48 -16.64 1.23
C TYR A 128 12.15 -17.29 2.58
N LYS A 129 11.52 -16.52 3.45
CA LYS A 129 10.90 -16.99 4.70
C LYS A 129 9.40 -16.76 4.63
N TYR A 130 8.62 -17.75 5.03
CA TYR A 130 7.18 -17.56 5.21
C TYR A 130 6.92 -16.88 6.55
N ILE A 131 6.11 -15.83 6.54
CA ILE A 131 5.58 -15.17 7.74
C ILE A 131 4.05 -15.26 7.76
N LYS A 132 3.48 -15.42 8.96
CA LYS A 132 2.03 -15.38 9.15
C LYS A 132 1.58 -13.92 9.20
N ASP A 133 0.72 -13.55 8.28
CA ASP A 133 0.25 -12.16 8.10
C ASP A 133 -1.13 -12.16 7.41
N PRO A 134 -2.17 -12.62 8.12
CA PRO A 134 -3.49 -12.76 7.54
C PRO A 134 -4.22 -11.43 7.41
N ASP A 135 -5.03 -11.28 6.36
CA ASP A 135 -5.90 -10.12 6.18
C ASP A 135 -7.37 -10.54 5.92
N VAL A 136 -8.25 -9.52 5.84
CA VAL A 136 -9.68 -9.72 5.59
C VAL A 136 -10.01 -10.12 4.14
N HIS A 137 -9.08 -9.93 3.21
CA HIS A 137 -9.24 -10.25 1.79
C HIS A 137 -8.76 -11.67 1.44
N GLY A 138 -8.30 -12.44 2.44
CA GLY A 138 -7.92 -13.83 2.28
C GLY A 138 -6.41 -14.05 2.12
N ARG A 139 -5.58 -13.03 2.38
CA ARG A 139 -4.14 -13.23 2.62
C ARG A 139 -4.01 -14.11 3.85
N ILE A 140 -3.16 -15.13 3.78
CA ILE A 140 -2.87 -16.04 4.91
C ILE A 140 -1.46 -15.80 5.47
N GLY A 141 -0.59 -15.17 4.68
CA GLY A 141 0.76 -14.79 5.05
C GLY A 141 1.50 -14.18 3.88
N ALA A 142 2.83 -14.20 3.95
CA ALA A 142 3.68 -13.74 2.87
C ALA A 142 5.03 -14.47 2.87
N PHE A 143 5.64 -14.55 1.69
CA PHE A 143 7.06 -14.83 1.56
C PHE A 143 7.82 -13.50 1.61
N VAL A 144 8.79 -13.41 2.51
CA VAL A 144 9.67 -12.23 2.65
C VAL A 144 11.12 -12.61 2.41
N LYS A 145 11.88 -11.66 1.87
CA LYS A 145 13.31 -11.79 1.60
C LYS A 145 14.06 -10.57 2.09
#